data_AF-A0A654LVR2-F1
#
_entry.id   AF-A0A654LVR2-F1
#
_cell.length_a   1.000
_cell.length_b   1.000
_cell.length_c   1.000
_cell.angle_alpha   90.00
_cell.angle_beta   90.00
_cell.angle_gamma   90.00
#
_symmetry.space_group_name_H-M   'P 1'
#
loop_
_entity.id
_entity.type
_entity.pdbx_description
1 polymer ?
#
loop_
_entity_poly.entity_id
_entity_poly.type
_entity_poly.pdbx_seq_one_letter_code
_entity_poly.pdbx_strand_id
1 'polypeptide(L)'
;MTIKTCKGHFILLIALVLTASWILGSYSDLAYAQTIGGVDLSKIPGLQNLTGFNNVPTADNGQGTEEGQGTNNVPTLDDASNEPKSNQIMISFTGTVTQMDDRSNLLYGNVKVGTPLTGEYTYRLPTKDTNTDQTVGDYPHDRKAFGITVNVGGFVFKTDPKNVNFLVELVNRDTDHYLLRSYNNLPLSDTIPIKHISWQLDDETGNALSNDSLKSAPIPPILQNWKDPYGLTITGGADRDPTQSFFVRAHIDSVNLIS
;
A
#
# COMPACT_ATOMS: atom_id res chain seq x y z
N MET A 1 45.42 -2.62 -55.48
CA MET A 1 45.20 -2.85 -54.04
C MET A 1 43.85 -3.53 -53.90
N THR A 2 43.85 -4.82 -53.57
CA THR A 2 42.69 -5.72 -53.73
C THR A 2 41.93 -5.81 -52.41
N ILE A 3 40.64 -5.47 -52.41
CA ILE A 3 39.78 -5.58 -51.23
C ILE A 3 39.26 -7.02 -51.14
N LYS A 4 39.72 -7.76 -50.12
CA LYS A 4 39.16 -9.05 -49.70
C LYS A 4 38.05 -8.79 -48.68
N THR A 5 36.82 -9.16 -49.01
CA THR A 5 35.71 -9.28 -48.06
C THR A 5 35.77 -10.61 -47.32
N CYS A 6 35.98 -10.58 -45.99
CA CYS A 6 35.77 -11.73 -45.12
C CYS A 6 34.34 -11.71 -44.56
N LYS A 7 33.54 -12.73 -44.90
CA LYS A 7 32.28 -13.06 -44.22
C LYS A 7 32.61 -13.74 -42.89
N GLY A 8 32.46 -12.99 -41.80
CA GLY A 8 32.50 -13.51 -40.43
C GLY A 8 31.11 -13.95 -39.99
N HIS A 9 30.99 -15.22 -39.61
CA HIS A 9 29.80 -15.84 -39.04
C HIS A 9 29.51 -15.25 -37.65
N PHE A 10 28.30 -14.75 -37.42
CA PHE A 10 27.80 -14.44 -36.08
C PHE A 10 27.20 -15.73 -35.49
N ILE A 11 27.93 -16.34 -34.55
CA ILE A 11 27.41 -17.38 -33.66
C ILE A 11 26.78 -16.66 -32.47
N LEU A 12 25.46 -16.74 -32.37
CA LEU A 12 24.69 -16.27 -31.22
C LEU A 12 24.73 -17.35 -30.14
N LEU A 13 25.51 -17.14 -29.08
CA LEU A 13 25.46 -17.94 -27.85
C LEU A 13 24.36 -17.37 -26.96
N ILE A 14 23.22 -18.05 -26.85
CA ILE A 14 22.26 -17.86 -25.75
C ILE A 14 22.39 -19.08 -24.84
N ALA A 15 23.01 -18.88 -23.69
CA ALA A 15 23.00 -19.83 -22.59
C ALA A 15 21.66 -19.68 -21.85
N LEU A 16 20.77 -20.67 -22.00
CA LEU A 16 19.59 -20.83 -21.16
C LEU A 16 19.91 -21.91 -20.12
N VAL A 17 20.18 -21.50 -18.89
CA VAL A 17 20.25 -22.39 -17.72
C VAL A 17 18.88 -22.40 -17.07
N LEU A 18 18.13 -23.47 -17.25
CA LEU A 18 16.97 -23.82 -16.42
C LEU A 18 17.09 -25.29 -16.04
N THR A 19 17.69 -25.54 -14.88
CA THR A 19 17.53 -26.82 -14.17
C THR A 19 16.40 -26.65 -13.17
N ALA A 20 15.23 -27.18 -13.49
CA ALA A 20 14.17 -27.43 -12.52
C ALA A 20 13.99 -28.96 -12.40
N SER A 21 14.71 -29.56 -11.46
CA SER A 21 14.45 -30.91 -10.98
C SER A 21 13.27 -30.85 -10.01
N TRP A 22 12.12 -31.37 -10.40
CA TRP A 22 11.06 -31.75 -9.46
C TRP A 22 11.10 -33.26 -9.27
N ILE A 23 11.69 -33.68 -8.15
CA ILE A 23 11.51 -35.02 -7.59
C ILE A 23 10.26 -34.96 -6.72
N LEU A 24 9.22 -35.71 -7.11
CA LEU A 24 8.08 -36.01 -6.26
C LEU A 24 8.55 -36.99 -5.18
N GLY A 25 8.88 -36.45 -4.00
CA GLY A 25 9.10 -37.19 -2.77
C GLY A 25 7.96 -36.88 -1.80
N SER A 26 7.12 -37.88 -1.56
CA SER A 26 6.11 -37.92 -0.50
C SER A 26 6.75 -37.75 0.88
N TYR A 27 6.31 -36.76 1.65
CA TYR A 27 6.49 -36.73 3.09
C TYR A 27 5.11 -36.70 3.76
N SER A 28 4.69 -37.88 4.21
CA SER A 28 3.80 -38.03 5.35
C SER A 28 4.59 -37.80 6.64
N ASP A 29 3.90 -37.23 7.63
CA ASP A 29 4.28 -37.16 9.05
C ASP A 29 5.47 -36.27 9.43
N LEU A 30 5.15 -35.00 9.77
CA LEU A 30 5.90 -34.25 10.77
C LEU A 30 4.95 -33.85 11.89
N ALA A 31 5.08 -34.58 13.00
CA ALA A 31 4.50 -34.24 14.28
C ALA A 31 4.96 -32.85 14.73
N TYR A 32 3.99 -32.00 15.06
CA TYR A 32 4.21 -30.66 15.59
C TYR A 32 4.77 -30.77 17.02
N ALA A 33 6.09 -30.66 17.18
CA ALA A 33 6.69 -30.56 18.51
C ALA A 33 6.49 -29.14 19.04
N GLN A 34 5.45 -28.94 19.87
CA GLN A 34 5.24 -27.71 20.63
C GLN A 34 6.25 -27.63 21.77
N THR A 35 7.27 -26.79 21.63
CA THR A 35 8.11 -26.36 22.75
C THR A 35 7.91 -24.87 22.96
N ILE A 36 7.59 -24.47 24.19
CA ILE A 36 7.57 -23.08 24.63
C ILE A 36 8.62 -22.98 25.74
N GLY A 37 9.65 -22.14 25.54
CA GLY A 37 10.69 -21.93 26.55
C GLY A 37 11.57 -23.15 26.85
N GLY A 38 11.73 -24.10 25.92
CA GLY A 38 12.58 -25.27 26.09
C GLY A 38 11.98 -26.41 26.93
N VAL A 39 10.68 -26.34 27.26
CA VAL A 39 9.97 -27.43 27.94
C VAL A 39 9.25 -28.30 26.91
N ASP A 40 9.57 -29.60 26.91
CA ASP A 40 8.92 -30.64 26.12
C ASP A 40 7.62 -31.09 26.80
N LEU A 41 6.49 -30.62 26.29
CA LEU A 41 5.16 -30.85 26.87
C LEU A 41 4.68 -32.31 26.75
N SER A 42 5.33 -33.14 25.90
CA SER A 42 4.97 -34.55 25.75
C SER A 42 5.34 -35.42 26.96
N LYS A 43 6.16 -34.87 27.88
CA LYS A 43 6.68 -35.58 29.06
C LYS A 43 5.95 -35.24 30.36
N ILE A 44 4.89 -34.41 30.31
CA ILE A 44 4.07 -34.11 31.49
C ILE A 44 2.99 -35.20 31.64
N PRO A 45 3.04 -36.04 32.68
CA PRO A 45 2.03 -37.07 32.90
C PRO A 45 0.66 -36.41 33.18
N GLY A 46 -0.36 -36.77 32.40
CA GLY A 46 -1.75 -36.33 32.61
C GLY A 46 -2.31 -35.28 31.63
N LEU A 47 -1.53 -34.78 30.68
CA LEU A 47 -2.00 -33.76 29.72
C LEU A 47 -2.55 -34.32 28.38
N GLN A 48 -2.61 -35.64 28.21
CA GLN A 48 -2.87 -36.27 26.91
C GLN A 48 -4.36 -36.45 26.54
N ASN A 49 -5.30 -35.84 27.27
CA ASN A 49 -6.74 -36.07 27.07
C ASN A 49 -7.63 -34.82 27.22
N LEU A 50 -7.16 -33.64 26.81
CA LEU A 50 -8.00 -32.45 26.66
C LEU A 50 -8.61 -32.37 25.25
N THR A 51 -9.40 -33.39 24.90
CA THR A 51 -10.35 -33.32 23.78
C THR A 51 -11.69 -33.83 24.29
N GLY A 52 -12.57 -32.94 24.72
CA GLY A 52 -13.93 -33.29 25.13
C GLY A 52 -14.46 -32.44 26.28
N PHE A 53 -15.07 -31.30 25.94
CA PHE A 53 -16.00 -30.66 26.85
C PHE A 53 -17.29 -31.45 26.82
N ASN A 54 -17.61 -32.16 27.90
CA ASN A 54 -18.97 -32.60 28.19
C ASN A 54 -19.23 -32.47 29.70
N ASN A 55 -20.24 -31.66 29.99
CA ASN A 55 -21.25 -31.85 31.04
C ASN A 55 -20.79 -32.13 32.48
N VAL A 56 -21.03 -31.15 33.35
CA VAL A 56 -21.40 -31.41 34.75
C VAL A 56 -22.80 -30.81 34.99
N PRO A 57 -23.74 -31.58 35.57
CA PRO A 57 -25.08 -31.12 35.90
C PRO A 57 -25.11 -30.44 37.28
N THR A 58 -25.89 -29.38 37.41
CA THR A 58 -26.37 -28.89 38.72
C THR A 58 -27.86 -28.70 38.68
N ALA A 59 -28.49 -29.11 39.77
CA ALA A 59 -29.89 -29.35 39.93
C ALA A 59 -30.79 -28.09 39.88
N ASP A 60 -32.02 -28.41 39.49
CA ASP A 60 -33.29 -27.70 39.50
C ASP A 60 -33.60 -26.87 40.76
N ASN A 61 -34.09 -25.64 40.54
CA ASN A 61 -35.31 -25.09 41.15
C ASN A 61 -35.50 -23.63 40.71
N GLY A 62 -36.50 -23.34 39.87
CA GLY A 62 -37.03 -21.97 39.74
C GLY A 62 -37.70 -21.65 38.40
N GLN A 63 -39.03 -21.54 38.44
CA GLN A 63 -39.95 -21.26 37.33
C GLN A 63 -39.83 -19.86 36.70
N GLY A 64 -40.10 -19.81 35.38
CA GLY A 64 -40.62 -18.66 34.62
C GLY A 64 -39.57 -17.65 34.15
N THR A 65 -39.58 -17.06 32.97
CA THR A 65 -40.53 -17.00 31.84
C THR A 65 -39.78 -16.37 30.65
N GLU A 66 -40.11 -16.86 29.45
CA GLU A 66 -40.10 -16.19 28.15
C GLU A 66 -38.78 -15.86 27.42
N GLU A 67 -38.82 -16.28 26.16
CA GLU A 67 -37.79 -16.32 25.14
C GLU A 67 -37.51 -14.92 24.57
N GLY A 68 -36.26 -14.48 24.68
CA GLY A 68 -35.72 -13.36 23.91
C GLY A 68 -34.48 -13.83 23.14
N GLN A 69 -34.65 -14.27 21.91
CA GLN A 69 -33.55 -14.50 20.96
C GLN A 69 -32.94 -13.16 20.54
N GLY A 70 -32.01 -12.65 21.34
CA GLY A 70 -31.12 -11.54 20.97
C GLY A 70 -29.84 -12.11 20.36
N THR A 71 -29.73 -12.10 19.03
CA THR A 71 -28.47 -12.39 18.34
C THR A 71 -27.48 -11.26 18.60
N ASN A 72 -26.54 -11.49 19.52
CA ASN A 72 -25.38 -10.63 19.74
C ASN A 72 -24.43 -10.74 18.54
N ASN A 73 -24.75 -10.05 17.45
CA ASN A 73 -23.77 -9.74 16.42
C ASN A 73 -22.88 -8.62 16.95
N VAL A 74 -21.86 -9.00 17.73
CA VAL A 74 -20.70 -8.15 17.99
C VAL A 74 -19.98 -7.97 16.65
N PRO A 75 -19.89 -6.76 16.08
CA PRO A 75 -19.08 -6.55 14.90
C PRO A 75 -17.61 -6.75 15.29
N THR A 76 -17.02 -7.85 14.85
CA THR A 76 -15.58 -8.03 14.91
C THR A 76 -14.93 -7.01 13.96
N LEU A 77 -13.96 -6.25 14.48
CA LEU A 77 -13.29 -5.13 13.81
C LEU A 77 -12.39 -5.53 12.63
N ASP A 78 -12.44 -6.78 12.19
CA ASP A 78 -11.35 -7.38 11.40
C ASP A 78 -11.72 -7.59 9.92
N ASP A 79 -12.97 -7.36 9.53
CA ASP A 79 -13.44 -7.67 8.19
C ASP A 79 -13.56 -6.45 7.27
N ALA A 80 -12.42 -5.85 6.95
CA ALA A 80 -12.29 -4.86 5.88
C ALA A 80 -12.57 -5.44 4.47
N SER A 81 -13.07 -6.68 4.35
CA SER A 81 -13.58 -7.25 3.09
C SER A 81 -15.09 -7.07 2.87
N ASN A 82 -15.83 -6.58 3.88
CA ASN A 82 -17.29 -6.38 3.81
C ASN A 82 -17.75 -4.92 3.61
N GLU A 83 -16.83 -3.98 3.42
CA GLU A 83 -17.22 -2.62 3.02
C GLU A 83 -17.74 -2.64 1.57
N PRO A 84 -18.93 -2.11 1.29
CA PRO A 84 -19.46 -2.11 -0.07
C PRO A 84 -18.50 -1.34 -0.98
N LYS A 85 -18.01 -2.03 -2.02
CA LYS A 85 -17.09 -1.47 -3.03
C LYS A 85 -17.58 -0.13 -3.60
N SER A 86 -18.89 0.14 -3.58
CA SER A 86 -19.48 1.38 -4.10
C SER A 86 -19.00 2.67 -3.41
N ASN A 87 -18.35 2.59 -2.25
CA ASN A 87 -17.86 3.76 -1.51
C ASN A 87 -16.34 3.92 -1.59
N GLN A 88 -15.66 3.00 -2.24
CA GLN A 88 -14.22 3.02 -2.46
C GLN A 88 -13.96 3.64 -3.83
N ILE A 89 -13.08 4.62 -3.86
CA ILE A 89 -12.60 5.24 -5.08
C ILE A 89 -11.19 4.74 -5.33
N MET A 90 -10.97 4.17 -6.51
CA MET A 90 -9.65 3.71 -6.93
C MET A 90 -9.25 4.42 -8.22
N ILE A 91 -8.10 5.07 -8.19
CA ILE A 91 -7.58 5.84 -9.31
C ILE A 91 -6.22 5.27 -9.66
N SER A 92 -6.05 4.90 -10.93
CA SER A 92 -4.74 4.56 -11.51
C SER A 92 -4.11 5.80 -12.12
N PHE A 93 -2.78 5.82 -12.19
CA PHE A 93 -2.02 6.89 -12.82
C PHE A 93 -0.77 6.38 -13.53
N THR A 94 -0.32 7.16 -14.51
CA THR A 94 0.97 6.99 -15.18
C THR A 94 1.74 8.28 -15.09
N GLY A 95 3.07 8.20 -15.06
CA GLY A 95 3.91 9.38 -15.00
C GLY A 95 5.33 9.10 -15.42
N THR A 96 6.16 10.14 -15.31
CA THR A 96 7.58 10.08 -15.65
C THR A 96 8.40 10.81 -14.59
N VAL A 97 9.51 10.21 -14.15
CA VAL A 97 10.44 10.85 -13.20
C VAL A 97 11.06 12.09 -13.83
N THR A 98 10.96 13.23 -13.15
CA THR A 98 11.47 14.54 -13.60
C THR A 98 12.66 15.03 -12.78
N GLN A 99 12.81 14.58 -11.53
CA GLN A 99 13.97 14.88 -10.70
C GLN A 99 14.39 13.67 -9.85
N MET A 100 15.68 13.56 -9.60
CA MET A 100 16.27 12.43 -8.89
C MET A 100 17.52 12.87 -8.12
N ASP A 101 17.57 12.58 -6.82
CA ASP A 101 18.80 12.62 -6.00
C ASP A 101 18.91 11.28 -5.24
N ASP A 102 19.99 10.54 -5.48
CA ASP A 102 20.27 9.25 -4.83
C ASP A 102 21.79 9.04 -4.75
N ARG A 103 22.46 9.90 -3.99
CA ARG A 103 23.94 9.93 -3.94
C ARG A 103 24.55 8.64 -3.41
N SER A 104 23.79 7.93 -2.57
CA SER A 104 24.20 6.65 -1.99
C SER A 104 23.80 5.45 -2.84
N ASN A 105 23.22 5.67 -4.03
CA ASN A 105 22.84 4.63 -4.97
C ASN A 105 21.93 3.55 -4.34
N LEU A 106 21.02 3.97 -3.48
CA LEU A 106 20.07 3.09 -2.78
C LEU A 106 19.07 2.46 -3.75
N LEU A 107 18.83 3.09 -4.90
CA LEU A 107 17.97 2.58 -5.96
C LEU A 107 18.76 1.93 -7.11
N TYR A 108 20.06 1.65 -6.89
CA TYR A 108 20.95 0.94 -7.82
C TYR A 108 20.98 1.49 -9.25
N GLY A 109 20.71 2.78 -9.43
CA GLY A 109 20.63 3.43 -10.74
C GLY A 109 19.44 3.02 -11.61
N ASN A 110 18.48 2.24 -11.08
CA ASN A 110 17.31 1.78 -11.82
C ASN A 110 16.23 2.87 -11.94
N VAL A 111 16.21 3.82 -11.02
CA VAL A 111 15.35 5.02 -11.07
C VAL A 111 16.20 6.22 -11.46
N LYS A 112 15.82 6.90 -12.54
CA LYS A 112 16.49 8.07 -13.08
C LYS A 112 15.47 8.99 -13.74
N VAL A 113 15.86 10.24 -14.02
CA VAL A 113 15.03 11.15 -14.82
C VAL A 113 14.68 10.48 -16.16
N GLY A 114 13.41 10.55 -16.55
CA GLY A 114 12.85 9.88 -17.71
C GLY A 114 12.40 8.44 -17.47
N THR A 115 12.64 7.84 -16.29
CA THR A 115 12.08 6.52 -15.97
C THR A 115 10.55 6.64 -15.87
N PRO A 116 9.79 5.84 -16.64
CA PRO A 116 8.35 5.83 -16.53
C PRO A 116 7.91 5.18 -15.22
N LEU A 117 6.76 5.60 -14.71
CA LEU A 117 6.12 5.01 -13.55
C LEU A 117 4.64 4.76 -13.79
N THR A 118 4.09 3.84 -13.01
CA THR A 118 2.66 3.62 -12.86
C THR A 118 2.32 3.56 -11.40
N GLY A 119 1.05 3.76 -11.05
CA GLY A 119 0.61 3.58 -9.70
C GLY A 119 -0.89 3.65 -9.56
N GLU A 120 -1.33 3.44 -8.33
CA GLU A 120 -2.73 3.45 -7.95
C GLU A 120 -2.84 4.07 -6.56
N TYR A 121 -3.92 4.78 -6.31
CA TYR A 121 -4.29 5.18 -4.96
C TYR A 121 -5.77 4.92 -4.73
N THR A 122 -6.09 4.67 -3.46
CA THR A 122 -7.43 4.29 -3.02
C THR A 122 -7.80 5.05 -1.78
N TYR A 123 -9.01 5.61 -1.78
CA TYR A 123 -9.63 6.25 -0.62
C TYR A 123 -11.12 5.93 -0.55
N ARG A 124 -11.77 6.35 0.53
CA ARG A 124 -13.20 6.16 0.76
C ARG A 124 -13.93 7.50 0.67
N LEU A 125 -14.93 7.56 -0.20
CA LEU A 125 -15.67 8.79 -0.47
C LEU A 125 -16.46 9.34 0.75
N PRO A 126 -17.12 8.50 1.59
CA PRO A 126 -17.77 8.98 2.80
C PRO A 126 -16.84 9.22 4.00
N THR A 127 -15.51 9.22 3.81
CA THR A 127 -14.58 9.61 4.87
C THR A 127 -14.93 11.00 5.38
N LYS A 128 -15.01 11.15 6.70
CA LYS A 128 -15.38 12.40 7.35
C LYS A 128 -14.19 13.36 7.29
N ASP A 129 -14.46 14.61 6.96
CA ASP A 129 -13.51 15.70 7.14
C ASP A 129 -13.19 15.89 8.64
N THR A 130 -11.90 16.00 8.94
CA THR A 130 -11.37 16.20 10.29
C THR A 130 -10.87 17.62 10.55
N ASN A 131 -10.79 18.44 9.51
CA ASN A 131 -10.47 19.85 9.66
C ASN A 131 -11.74 20.65 10.02
N THR A 132 -11.55 21.81 10.62
CA THR A 132 -12.67 22.69 11.03
C THR A 132 -12.76 23.96 10.18
N ASP A 133 -11.73 24.25 9.40
CA ASP A 133 -11.74 25.31 8.40
C ASP A 133 -12.55 24.86 7.19
N GLN A 134 -13.61 25.60 6.84
CA GLN A 134 -14.55 25.28 5.75
C GLN A 134 -13.92 25.43 4.34
N THR A 135 -12.63 25.70 4.27
CA THR A 135 -11.86 25.82 3.03
C THR A 135 -10.76 24.76 2.92
N VAL A 136 -10.66 23.86 3.90
CA VAL A 136 -9.64 22.81 3.97
C VAL A 136 -10.30 21.54 4.44
N GLY A 137 -10.34 20.52 3.59
CA GLY A 137 -10.88 19.21 3.92
C GLY A 137 -9.77 18.19 4.13
N ASP A 138 -9.65 17.67 5.35
CA ASP A 138 -8.69 16.62 5.72
C ASP A 138 -9.39 15.28 5.88
N TYR A 139 -9.12 14.35 4.96
CA TYR A 139 -9.76 13.04 4.88
C TYR A 139 -8.78 11.91 5.22
N PRO A 140 -8.57 11.59 6.52
CA PRO A 140 -7.64 10.56 6.94
C PRO A 140 -8.22 9.15 6.71
N HIS A 141 -7.32 8.24 6.37
CA HIS A 141 -7.59 6.83 6.17
C HIS A 141 -6.59 6.01 6.98
N ASP A 142 -7.09 5.02 7.71
CA ASP A 142 -6.34 4.19 8.66
C ASP A 142 -6.57 2.68 8.46
N ARG A 143 -7.36 2.29 7.44
CA ARG A 143 -7.67 0.88 7.12
C ARG A 143 -6.84 0.37 5.95
N LYS A 144 -6.50 -0.92 5.99
CA LYS A 144 -5.65 -1.65 5.03
C LYS A 144 -5.99 -1.50 3.54
N ALA A 145 -7.23 -1.13 3.21
CA ALA A 145 -7.72 -0.99 1.83
C ALA A 145 -7.35 0.36 1.19
N PHE A 146 -6.84 1.32 1.96
CA PHE A 146 -6.58 2.68 1.52
C PHE A 146 -5.09 3.00 1.53
N GLY A 147 -4.65 3.89 0.64
CA GLY A 147 -3.24 4.22 0.47
C GLY A 147 -2.86 4.46 -0.98
N ILE A 148 -1.56 4.43 -1.24
CA ILE A 148 -0.96 4.62 -2.55
C ILE A 148 0.08 3.52 -2.83
N THR A 149 0.19 3.10 -4.07
CA THR A 149 1.26 2.25 -4.61
C THR A 149 1.87 2.91 -5.84
N VAL A 150 3.19 2.90 -5.96
CA VAL A 150 3.95 3.43 -7.09
C VAL A 150 4.97 2.39 -7.54
N ASN A 151 4.93 2.04 -8.83
CA ASN A 151 5.87 1.14 -9.49
C ASN A 151 6.82 1.96 -10.37
N VAL A 152 8.12 1.92 -10.09
CA VAL A 152 9.13 2.67 -10.87
C VAL A 152 10.49 1.99 -10.77
N GLY A 153 11.18 1.83 -11.91
CA GLY A 153 12.53 1.25 -11.95
C GLY A 153 12.64 -0.15 -11.30
N GLY A 154 11.59 -0.97 -11.36
CA GLY A 154 11.54 -2.29 -10.72
C GLY A 154 11.27 -2.27 -9.21
N PHE A 155 11.11 -1.10 -8.59
CA PHE A 155 10.71 -0.95 -7.20
C PHE A 155 9.21 -0.74 -7.05
N VAL A 156 8.69 -1.13 -5.88
CA VAL A 156 7.30 -0.89 -5.46
C VAL A 156 7.32 -0.10 -4.17
N PHE A 157 6.94 1.17 -4.24
CA PHE A 157 6.75 2.03 -3.08
C PHE A 157 5.28 2.01 -2.71
N LYS A 158 4.94 1.70 -1.46
CA LYS A 158 3.53 1.66 -1.05
C LYS A 158 3.31 1.95 0.43
N THR A 159 2.11 2.43 0.74
CA THR A 159 1.58 2.49 2.10
C THR A 159 1.68 1.13 2.79
N ASP A 160 2.02 1.11 4.09
CA ASP A 160 2.02 -0.12 4.88
C ASP A 160 0.58 -0.58 5.18
N PRO A 161 0.10 -1.70 4.60
CA PRO A 161 -1.27 -2.15 4.82
C PRO A 161 -1.54 -2.59 6.27
N LYS A 162 -0.50 -2.81 7.09
CA LYS A 162 -0.64 -3.17 8.51
C LYS A 162 -0.71 -1.95 9.43
N ASN A 163 -0.33 -0.77 8.93
CA ASN A 163 -0.25 0.45 9.72
C ASN A 163 -0.56 1.66 8.83
N VAL A 164 -1.76 1.69 8.24
CA VAL A 164 -2.14 2.72 7.28
C VAL A 164 -2.24 4.09 7.97
N ASN A 165 -1.58 5.08 7.37
CA ASN A 165 -1.77 6.50 7.69
C ASN A 165 -1.69 7.26 6.37
N PHE A 166 -2.84 7.44 5.74
CA PHE A 166 -2.98 8.04 4.42
C PHE A 166 -3.99 9.20 4.47
N LEU A 167 -3.62 10.32 3.88
CA LEU A 167 -4.41 11.54 3.83
C LEU A 167 -4.74 11.89 2.38
N VAL A 168 -6.01 12.23 2.15
CA VAL A 168 -6.42 13.06 1.02
C VAL A 168 -6.78 14.43 1.60
N GLU A 169 -6.18 15.48 1.08
CA GLU A 169 -6.45 16.87 1.50
C GLU A 169 -6.91 17.67 0.28
N LEU A 170 -7.96 18.47 0.48
CA LEU A 170 -8.51 19.40 -0.51
C LEU A 170 -8.52 20.79 0.09
N VAL A 171 -7.91 21.77 -0.59
CA VAL A 171 -7.98 23.17 -0.18
C VAL A 171 -8.73 23.92 -1.25
N ASN A 172 -9.78 24.67 -0.89
CA ASN A 172 -10.58 25.48 -1.81
C ASN A 172 -10.63 26.93 -1.32
N ARG A 173 -9.70 27.75 -1.82
CA ARG A 173 -9.50 29.17 -1.43
C ARG A 173 -9.28 30.02 -2.69
N ASP A 174 -8.52 31.11 -2.59
CA ASP A 174 -8.02 31.86 -3.75
C ASP A 174 -7.14 30.99 -4.67
N THR A 175 -6.55 29.93 -4.12
CA THR A 175 -5.90 28.85 -4.85
C THR A 175 -6.46 27.51 -4.36
N ASP A 176 -6.59 26.55 -5.28
CA ASP A 176 -7.04 25.21 -4.92
C ASP A 176 -5.86 24.25 -4.83
N HIS A 177 -5.87 23.37 -3.83
CA HIS A 177 -4.87 22.30 -3.71
C HIS A 177 -5.56 20.93 -3.64
N TYR A 178 -4.94 19.93 -4.26
CA TYR A 178 -5.28 18.51 -4.11
C TYR A 178 -4.01 17.76 -3.69
N LEU A 179 -4.01 17.22 -2.48
CA LEU A 179 -2.87 16.52 -1.90
C LEU A 179 -3.23 15.07 -1.53
N LEU A 180 -2.37 14.15 -1.95
CA LEU A 180 -2.29 12.80 -1.40
C LEU A 180 -1.03 12.67 -0.57
N ARG A 181 -1.10 12.03 0.60
CA ARG A 181 0.09 11.74 1.39
C ARG A 181 -0.03 10.45 2.20
N SER A 182 0.96 9.58 2.04
CA SER A 182 1.17 8.39 2.86
C SER A 182 2.32 8.61 3.83
N TYR A 183 2.02 8.56 5.12
CA TYR A 183 2.97 8.77 6.22
C TYR A 183 3.65 7.48 6.68
N ASN A 184 2.92 6.36 6.60
CA ASN A 184 3.43 5.04 6.99
C ASN A 184 3.56 4.18 5.74
N ASN A 185 4.79 3.83 5.37
CA ASN A 185 5.10 3.17 4.12
C ASN A 185 5.92 1.91 4.38
N LEU A 186 5.77 0.89 3.52
CA LEU A 186 6.65 -0.27 3.59
C LEU A 186 8.07 0.12 3.22
N PRO A 187 9.08 -0.28 4.01
CA PRO A 187 10.46 -0.08 3.65
C PRO A 187 10.83 -0.96 2.44
N LEU A 188 11.81 -0.52 1.64
CA LEU A 188 12.34 -1.36 0.55
C LEU A 188 13.18 -2.52 1.09
N SER A 189 13.81 -2.31 2.25
CA SER A 189 14.57 -3.30 3.03
C SER A 189 14.65 -2.84 4.48
N ASP A 190 15.14 -3.68 5.39
CA ASP A 190 15.33 -3.33 6.81
C ASP A 190 16.19 -2.07 7.03
N THR A 191 16.98 -1.66 6.03
CA THR A 191 17.88 -0.50 6.10
C THR A 191 17.45 0.69 5.26
N ILE A 192 16.41 0.56 4.42
CA ILE A 192 15.93 1.61 3.52
C ILE A 192 14.45 1.90 3.83
N PRO A 193 14.18 2.72 4.86
CA PRO A 193 12.82 3.14 5.15
C PRO A 193 12.31 4.11 4.08
N ILE A 194 11.00 4.09 3.86
CA ILE A 194 10.29 5.05 3.01
C ILE A 194 9.58 6.06 3.91
N LYS A 195 10.01 7.32 3.84
CA LYS A 195 9.55 8.38 4.74
C LYS A 195 8.20 8.92 4.28
N HIS A 196 8.12 9.33 3.02
CA HIS A 196 6.90 9.89 2.44
C HIS A 196 6.70 9.43 1.00
N ILE A 197 5.44 9.16 0.66
CA ILE A 197 4.93 9.12 -0.71
C ILE A 197 3.82 10.17 -0.75
N SER A 198 3.97 11.20 -1.58
CA SER A 198 2.98 12.28 -1.68
C SER A 198 2.83 12.76 -3.11
N TRP A 199 1.68 13.31 -3.45
CA TRP A 199 1.44 13.97 -4.72
C TRP A 199 0.57 15.18 -4.49
N GLN A 200 0.98 16.34 -5.01
CA GLN A 200 0.26 17.60 -4.83
C GLN A 200 0.05 18.29 -6.17
N LEU A 201 -1.19 18.70 -6.40
CA LEU A 201 -1.63 19.53 -7.51
C LEU A 201 -2.09 20.89 -6.97
N ASP A 202 -1.74 21.95 -7.68
CA ASP A 202 -2.06 23.34 -7.32
C ASP A 202 -2.77 24.04 -8.49
N ASP A 203 -3.91 24.68 -8.25
CA ASP A 203 -4.54 25.61 -9.18
C ASP A 203 -4.47 27.03 -8.62
N GLU A 204 -3.68 27.88 -9.29
CA GLU A 204 -3.54 29.29 -8.93
C GLU A 204 -4.78 30.13 -9.26
N THR A 205 -5.76 29.57 -9.98
CA THR A 205 -6.98 30.30 -10.38
C THR A 205 -8.16 30.10 -9.43
N GLY A 206 -8.12 29.09 -8.56
CA GLY A 206 -9.19 28.77 -7.61
C GLY A 206 -10.48 28.28 -8.26
N ASN A 207 -10.39 27.63 -9.44
CA ASN A 207 -11.55 27.13 -10.19
C ASN A 207 -11.55 25.60 -10.35
N ALA A 208 -10.51 24.92 -9.90
CA ALA A 208 -10.41 23.46 -9.98
C ALA A 208 -11.34 22.77 -8.98
N LEU A 209 -11.64 23.42 -7.86
CA LEU A 209 -12.60 23.00 -6.86
C LEU A 209 -13.76 24.02 -6.73
N SER A 210 -14.87 23.55 -6.18
CA SER A 210 -16.03 24.42 -5.83
C SER A 210 -16.28 24.49 -4.32
N ASN A 211 -15.65 23.59 -3.57
CA ASN A 211 -15.59 23.50 -2.11
C ASN A 211 -14.51 22.45 -1.75
N ASP A 212 -14.26 22.29 -0.46
CA ASP A 212 -13.31 21.34 0.12
C ASP A 212 -13.88 19.91 0.28
N SER A 213 -15.12 19.66 -0.13
CA SER A 213 -15.79 18.36 0.06
C SER A 213 -15.24 17.29 -0.88
N LEU A 214 -14.78 16.17 -0.31
CA LEU A 214 -14.34 15.00 -1.08
C LEU A 214 -15.43 14.44 -2.01
N LYS A 215 -16.71 14.61 -1.64
CA LYS A 215 -17.87 14.19 -2.43
C LYS A 215 -18.13 15.06 -3.66
N SER A 216 -17.73 16.32 -3.60
CA SER A 216 -17.97 17.31 -4.65
C SER A 216 -16.76 17.48 -5.58
N ALA A 217 -15.58 17.03 -5.14
CA ALA A 217 -14.37 17.09 -5.94
C ALA A 217 -14.49 16.25 -7.23
N PRO A 218 -13.80 16.65 -8.33
CA PRO A 218 -13.69 15.81 -9.51
C PRO A 218 -12.97 14.49 -9.17
N ILE A 219 -13.55 13.37 -9.61
CA ILE A 219 -13.01 12.02 -9.40
C ILE A 219 -12.88 11.34 -10.77
N PRO A 220 -11.66 11.16 -11.32
CA PRO A 220 -10.37 11.62 -10.81
C PRO A 220 -10.17 13.15 -10.98
N PRO A 221 -9.11 13.76 -10.40
CA PRO A 221 -8.80 15.17 -10.67
C PRO A 221 -8.59 15.40 -12.18
N ILE A 222 -9.16 16.49 -12.71
CA ILE A 222 -9.03 16.88 -14.13
C ILE A 222 -7.69 17.61 -14.32
N LEU A 223 -6.63 16.87 -14.67
CA LEU A 223 -5.25 17.39 -14.67
C LEU A 223 -5.04 18.72 -15.43
N GLN A 224 -5.84 19.01 -16.46
CA GLN A 224 -5.74 20.26 -17.22
C GLN A 224 -6.10 21.51 -16.40
N ASN A 225 -6.85 21.34 -15.30
CA ASN A 225 -7.20 22.43 -14.39
C ASN A 225 -6.12 22.69 -13.34
N TRP A 226 -5.08 21.85 -13.28
CA TRP A 226 -4.08 21.89 -12.23
C TRP A 226 -2.68 22.15 -12.80
N LYS A 227 -1.84 22.77 -12.00
CA LYS A 227 -0.38 22.73 -12.13
C LYS A 227 0.17 21.68 -11.18
N ASP A 228 1.35 21.17 -11.52
CA ASP A 228 2.03 20.13 -10.75
C ASP A 228 3.46 20.58 -10.39
N PRO A 229 3.62 21.70 -9.64
CA PRO A 229 4.96 22.23 -9.34
C PRO A 229 5.77 21.31 -8.42
N TYR A 230 5.08 20.47 -7.63
CA TYR A 230 5.69 19.56 -6.66
C TYR A 230 5.75 18.10 -7.13
N GLY A 231 4.94 17.68 -8.10
CA GLY A 231 4.98 16.31 -8.61
C GLY A 231 4.53 15.26 -7.60
N LEU A 232 4.47 14.02 -8.07
CA LEU A 232 4.54 12.87 -7.17
C LEU A 232 5.97 12.78 -6.62
N THR A 233 6.10 12.84 -5.31
CA THR A 233 7.37 12.82 -4.57
C THR A 233 7.47 11.56 -3.71
N ILE A 234 8.61 10.89 -3.78
CA ILE A 234 8.97 9.76 -2.92
C ILE A 234 10.30 10.10 -2.23
N THR A 235 10.33 9.96 -0.92
CA THR A 235 11.56 10.15 -0.13
C THR A 235 11.81 8.95 0.77
N GLY A 236 13.08 8.59 0.93
CA GLY A 236 13.49 7.47 1.77
C GLY A 236 14.98 7.47 2.05
N GLY A 237 15.44 6.37 2.64
CA GLY A 237 16.83 6.16 3.05
C GLY A 237 17.04 6.34 4.55
N ALA A 238 18.24 6.04 5.03
CA ALA A 238 18.55 5.82 6.44
C ALA A 238 18.20 7.04 7.31
N ASP A 239 17.51 6.80 8.44
CA ASP A 239 17.05 7.87 9.33
C ASP A 239 18.20 8.62 10.01
N ARG A 240 19.34 7.94 10.20
CA ARG A 240 20.46 8.46 10.99
C ARG A 240 21.56 9.11 10.13
N ASP A 241 21.45 9.04 8.81
CA ASP A 241 22.45 9.58 7.90
C ASP A 241 21.78 10.26 6.70
N PRO A 242 21.71 11.61 6.66
CA PRO A 242 21.09 12.32 5.56
C PRO A 242 21.84 12.10 4.23
N THR A 243 23.10 11.66 4.26
CA THR A 243 23.86 11.32 3.04
C THR A 243 23.39 10.00 2.42
N GLN A 244 22.70 9.17 3.18
CA GLN A 244 22.04 7.93 2.75
C GLN A 244 20.54 8.15 2.55
N SER A 245 20.17 9.23 1.85
CA SER A 245 18.79 9.49 1.46
C SER A 245 18.64 9.47 -0.05
N PHE A 246 17.40 9.26 -0.49
CA PHE A 246 17.02 9.48 -1.88
C PHE A 246 15.75 10.34 -1.96
N PHE A 247 15.62 11.01 -3.09
CA PHE A 247 14.50 11.84 -3.48
C PHE A 247 14.14 11.55 -4.94
N VAL A 248 12.89 11.17 -5.18
CA VAL A 248 12.31 11.00 -6.52
C VAL A 248 11.18 11.99 -6.66
N ARG A 249 11.16 12.76 -7.75
CA ARG A 249 10.00 13.54 -8.17
C ARG A 249 9.59 13.13 -9.58
N ALA A 250 8.28 12.98 -9.79
CA ALA A 250 7.70 12.63 -11.07
C ALA A 250 6.55 13.56 -11.43
N HIS A 251 6.38 13.78 -12.72
CA HIS A 251 5.18 14.39 -13.27
C HIS A 251 4.16 13.29 -13.61
N ILE A 252 2.89 13.52 -13.30
CA ILE A 252 1.81 12.59 -13.62
C ILE A 252 1.18 12.97 -14.96
N ASP A 253 1.26 12.06 -15.92
CA ASP A 253 0.83 12.26 -17.31
C ASP A 253 -0.65 11.91 -17.50
N SER A 254 -1.18 10.95 -16.72
CA SER A 254 -2.59 10.56 -16.80
C SER A 254 -3.11 10.00 -15.48
N VAL A 255 -4.42 10.16 -15.27
CA VAL A 255 -5.18 9.55 -14.16
C VAL A 255 -6.47 8.94 -14.70
N ASN A 256 -6.86 7.78 -14.19
CA ASN A 256 -8.09 7.09 -14.61
C ASN A 256 -8.79 6.48 -13.40
N LEU A 257 -10.09 6.73 -13.26
CA LEU A 257 -10.95 6.01 -12.31
C LEU A 257 -11.08 4.55 -12.76
N ILE A 258 -10.83 3.61 -11.84
CA ILE A 258 -10.87 2.17 -12.13
C ILE A 258 -11.88 1.40 -11.26
N SER A 259 -12.39 1.98 -10.17
CA SER A 259 -13.56 1.50 -9.44
C SER A 259 -14.19 2.58 -8.58
#